data_AF-A0A6I2VDB2-F1
#
_entry.id   AF-A0A6I2VDB2-F1
#
_cell.length_a   1.000
_cell.length_b   1.000
_cell.length_c   1.000
_cell.angle_alpha   90.00
_cell.angle_beta   90.00
_cell.angle_gamma   90.00
#
_symmetry.space_group_name_H-M   'P 1'
#
loop_
_entity.id
_entity.type
_entity.pdbx_description
1 polymer ?
#
loop_
_entity_poly.entity_id
_entity_poly.type
_entity_poly.pdbx_seq_one_letter_code
_entity_poly.pdbx_strand_id
1 'polypeptide(L)'
;MACGAWRMMCCRGSDPCRADDRPMTTVPKLDPQAQNLLAQMPVRRPRREGSIEEARAGLVAAAAAAFGPVEPVARVVDLAVRGHVTIPVRLYHPDPKSVLPAVVYAHGGGWVLGDLETHDRLCRALAGATGCAVIAIDYRRAPEHPFPAAWHDVQDVLREVAANPVTFGIDPARIALAGDSAGGQLVAATALWARDAGIAIRHVVLLLPDVDNHPERWPSHREFDERYGLYPDDQVWYYEQYFGPDWRSLEGSGVSPLHADLSGVASMTIVLAECDPVHDAGAAFARRLDEAAVPVEVLDYAGMFHPFILFRGLDATRRAERDVAAALRRHLLD
;
A
#
# COMPACT_ATOMS: atom_id res chain seq x y z
N MET A 1 6.69 -18.50 28.03
CA MET A 1 6.46 -18.47 26.58
C MET A 1 6.91 -17.10 26.12
N ALA A 2 8.03 -17.02 25.40
CA ALA A 2 8.72 -15.77 25.13
C ALA A 2 7.99 -14.97 24.03
N CYS A 3 7.67 -13.69 24.30
CA CYS A 3 7.33 -12.70 23.27
C CYS A 3 8.44 -12.70 22.21
N GLY A 4 8.05 -12.82 20.94
CA GLY A 4 8.97 -12.66 19.81
C GLY A 4 9.61 -11.28 19.87
N ALA A 5 10.93 -11.22 19.66
CA ALA A 5 11.65 -9.96 19.67
C ALA A 5 11.23 -9.12 18.44
N TRP A 6 10.58 -7.99 18.70
CA TRP A 6 10.35 -6.91 17.74
C TRP A 6 11.67 -6.56 17.03
N ARG A 7 11.75 -6.84 15.72
CA ARG A 7 12.90 -6.49 14.87
C ARG A 7 12.49 -5.39 13.90
N MET A 8 12.70 -4.14 14.30
CA MET A 8 12.78 -3.04 13.34
C MET A 8 14.11 -3.17 12.61
N MET A 9 14.07 -3.53 11.33
CA MET A 9 15.29 -3.64 10.53
C MET A 9 15.52 -2.29 9.83
N CYS A 10 16.30 -1.41 10.47
CA CYS A 10 16.76 -0.19 9.82
C CYS A 10 17.79 -0.55 8.73
N CYS A 11 17.58 -0.08 7.51
CA CYS A 11 18.48 -0.37 6.38
C CYS A 11 19.87 0.32 6.46
N ARG A 12 20.25 0.88 7.62
CA ARG A 12 21.60 1.43 7.88
C ARG A 12 22.28 0.63 9.01
N GLY A 13 23.14 -0.31 8.64
CA GLY A 13 24.01 -1.00 9.61
C GLY A 13 23.28 -1.97 10.54
N SER A 14 24.04 -2.84 11.20
CA SER A 14 23.61 -4.07 11.86
C SER A 14 22.93 -3.92 13.23
N ASP A 15 22.46 -2.74 13.63
CA ASP A 15 21.93 -2.50 14.98
C ASP A 15 20.41 -2.20 14.96
N PRO A 16 19.62 -2.83 15.86
CA PRO A 16 18.18 -2.57 15.97
C PRO A 16 17.91 -1.22 16.65
N CYS A 17 17.27 -0.29 15.93
CA CYS A 17 16.81 0.98 16.48
C CYS A 17 15.55 0.78 17.35
N ARG A 18 15.55 1.33 18.57
CA ARG A 18 14.34 1.51 19.38
C ARG A 18 13.62 2.78 18.92
N ALA A 19 12.30 2.71 18.73
CA ALA A 19 11.52 3.84 18.19
C ALA A 19 11.39 5.06 19.13
N ASP A 20 11.64 4.91 20.43
CA ASP A 20 11.40 5.97 21.43
C ASP A 20 12.54 6.99 21.61
N ASP A 21 13.69 6.80 20.95
CA ASP A 21 14.88 7.62 21.19
C ASP A 21 15.18 8.66 20.08
N ARG A 22 14.23 9.03 19.20
CA ARG A 22 14.49 10.11 18.22
C ARG A 22 14.43 11.48 18.91
N PRO A 23 15.55 12.23 19.05
CA PRO A 23 15.49 13.61 19.49
C PRO A 23 14.73 14.46 18.45
N MET A 24 13.77 15.28 18.90
CA MET A 24 12.90 16.15 18.10
C MET A 24 13.62 17.30 17.34
N THR A 25 14.90 17.18 16.97
CA THR A 25 15.73 18.33 16.58
C THR A 25 16.41 18.26 15.21
N THR A 26 16.19 17.22 14.39
CA THR A 26 16.69 17.23 13.01
C THR A 26 15.69 16.56 12.07
N VAL A 27 15.10 17.35 11.16
CA VAL A 27 14.33 16.83 10.01
C VAL A 27 15.18 15.80 9.28
N PRO A 28 14.69 14.56 9.08
CA PRO A 28 15.46 13.52 8.41
C PRO A 28 15.94 13.96 7.03
N LYS A 29 17.18 13.61 6.69
CA LYS A 29 17.79 13.98 5.41
C LYS A 29 17.41 12.95 4.34
N LEU A 30 16.79 13.43 3.26
CA LEU A 30 16.55 12.63 2.05
C LEU A 30 17.84 11.95 1.57
N ASP A 31 17.68 10.73 1.08
CA ASP A 31 18.73 10.05 0.32
C ASP A 31 19.10 10.87 -0.93
N PRO A 32 20.37 10.91 -1.36
CA PRO A 32 20.77 11.68 -2.53
C PRO A 32 20.02 11.34 -3.82
N GLN A 33 19.65 10.07 -4.05
CA GLN A 33 18.85 9.68 -5.23
C GLN A 33 17.42 10.22 -5.12
N ALA A 34 16.81 10.11 -3.92
CA ALA A 34 15.48 10.65 -3.66
C ALA A 34 15.46 12.18 -3.82
N GLN A 35 16.45 12.87 -3.24
CA GLN A 35 16.59 14.32 -3.35
C GLN A 35 16.75 14.76 -4.81
N ASN A 36 17.61 14.08 -5.58
CA ASN A 36 17.82 14.40 -6.99
C ASN A 36 16.56 14.15 -7.84
N LEU A 37 15.84 13.05 -7.58
CA LEU A 37 14.59 12.74 -8.26
C LEU A 37 13.53 13.81 -7.98
N LEU A 38 13.30 14.16 -6.71
CA LEU A 38 12.33 15.18 -6.31
C LEU A 38 12.67 16.56 -6.88
N ALA A 39 13.96 16.91 -6.97
CA ALA A 39 14.41 18.17 -7.58
C ALA A 39 14.15 18.26 -9.09
N GLN A 40 13.99 17.13 -9.77
CA GLN A 40 13.67 17.07 -11.21
C GLN A 40 12.16 17.04 -11.48
N MET A 41 11.34 16.78 -10.46
CA MET A 41 9.90 16.79 -10.61
C MET A 41 9.40 18.22 -10.79
N PRO A 42 8.39 18.44 -11.65
CA PRO A 42 7.76 19.74 -11.74
C PRO A 42 7.15 20.10 -10.39
N VAL A 43 7.30 21.36 -9.98
CA VAL A 43 6.63 21.88 -8.78
C VAL A 43 5.14 21.64 -8.96
N ARG A 44 4.58 20.78 -8.11
CA ARG A 44 3.16 20.45 -8.15
C ARG A 44 2.39 21.56 -7.47
N ARG A 45 1.29 22.02 -8.11
CA ARG A 45 0.33 22.87 -7.43
C ARG A 45 -0.35 22.07 -6.29
N PRO A 46 -0.68 22.71 -5.15
CA PRO A 46 -1.50 22.07 -4.12
C PRO A 46 -2.76 21.44 -4.74
N ARG A 47 -3.18 20.26 -4.26
CA ARG A 47 -4.32 19.55 -4.87
C ARG A 47 -5.59 20.38 -4.90
N ARG A 48 -5.78 21.23 -3.87
CA ARG A 48 -6.92 22.15 -3.73
C ARG A 48 -7.00 23.23 -4.81
N GLU A 49 -5.92 23.50 -5.53
CA GLU A 49 -5.85 24.56 -6.54
C GLU A 49 -6.04 24.06 -7.98
N GLY A 50 -6.16 22.74 -8.18
CA GLY A 50 -6.37 22.12 -9.50
C GLY A 50 -7.64 21.27 -9.55
N SER A 51 -7.97 20.75 -10.74
CA SER A 51 -9.08 19.80 -10.87
C SER A 51 -8.64 18.36 -10.54
N ILE A 52 -9.61 17.51 -10.22
CA ILE A 52 -9.38 16.08 -10.00
C ILE A 52 -8.89 15.39 -11.27
N GLU A 53 -9.41 15.79 -12.44
CA GLU A 53 -8.98 15.28 -13.74
C GLU A 53 -7.52 15.63 -14.03
N GLU A 54 -7.11 16.86 -13.75
CA GLU A 54 -5.70 17.28 -13.86
C GLU A 54 -4.82 16.48 -12.91
N ALA A 55 -5.28 16.25 -11.68
CA ALA A 55 -4.57 15.44 -10.69
C ALA A 55 -4.40 13.98 -11.13
N ARG A 56 -5.44 13.37 -11.72
CA ARG A 56 -5.43 12.00 -12.26
C ARG A 56 -4.52 11.90 -13.48
N ALA A 57 -4.68 12.80 -14.45
CA ALA A 57 -3.83 12.85 -15.65
C ALA A 57 -2.35 13.07 -15.29
N GLY A 58 -2.08 13.90 -14.29
CA GLY A 58 -0.72 14.13 -13.80
C GLY A 58 -0.05 12.88 -13.24
N LEU A 59 -0.79 12.01 -12.55
CA LEU A 59 -0.24 10.74 -12.04
C LEU A 59 0.05 9.75 -13.18
N VAL A 60 -0.84 9.66 -14.19
CA VAL A 60 -0.60 8.85 -15.39
C VAL A 60 0.64 9.34 -16.15
N ALA A 61 0.79 10.65 -16.32
CA ALA A 61 1.97 11.25 -16.95
C ALA A 61 3.25 10.96 -16.15
N ALA A 62 3.20 11.05 -14.82
CA ALA A 62 4.32 10.70 -13.95
C ALA A 62 4.70 9.22 -14.06
N ALA A 63 3.71 8.33 -14.15
CA ALA A 63 3.95 6.91 -14.35
C ALA A 63 4.71 6.63 -15.66
N ALA A 64 4.26 7.23 -16.77
CA ALA A 64 4.91 7.09 -18.07
C ALA A 64 6.33 7.67 -18.09
N ALA A 65 6.57 8.78 -17.39
CA ALA A 65 7.85 9.50 -17.45
C ALA A 65 8.90 9.00 -16.44
N ALA A 66 8.48 8.56 -15.26
CA ALA A 66 9.38 8.45 -14.10
C ALA A 66 9.30 7.15 -13.30
N PHE A 67 8.24 6.34 -13.43
CA PHE A 67 8.10 5.12 -12.62
C PHE A 67 9.04 3.98 -13.05
N GLY A 68 9.62 4.09 -14.24
CA GLY A 68 10.63 3.18 -14.77
C GLY A 68 10.05 2.11 -15.71
N PRO A 69 10.90 1.19 -16.19
CA PRO A 69 10.53 0.25 -17.25
C PRO A 69 9.50 -0.79 -16.77
N VAL A 70 8.57 -1.10 -17.67
CA VAL A 70 7.53 -2.12 -17.53
C VAL A 70 8.11 -3.49 -17.92
N GLU A 71 8.07 -4.45 -17.01
CA GLU A 71 8.55 -5.81 -17.27
C GLU A 71 7.52 -6.67 -18.00
N PRO A 72 7.95 -7.56 -18.93
CA PRO A 72 7.05 -8.54 -19.51
C PRO A 72 6.62 -9.56 -18.45
N VAL A 73 5.34 -9.93 -18.48
CA VAL A 73 4.76 -11.04 -17.73
C VAL A 73 4.10 -11.97 -18.75
N ALA A 74 4.19 -13.29 -18.54
CA ALA A 74 3.78 -14.28 -19.55
C ALA A 74 2.33 -14.12 -20.04
N ARG A 75 1.41 -13.72 -19.14
CA ARG A 75 0.04 -13.34 -19.50
C ARG A 75 -0.41 -12.15 -18.68
N VAL A 76 -0.97 -11.15 -19.35
CA VAL A 76 -1.67 -10.01 -18.73
C VAL A 76 -3.06 -9.93 -19.37
N VAL A 77 -4.11 -9.96 -18.55
CA VAL A 77 -5.50 -9.98 -19.04
C VAL A 77 -6.40 -9.12 -18.16
N ASP A 78 -7.21 -8.30 -18.82
CA ASP A 78 -8.25 -7.53 -18.17
C ASP A 78 -9.50 -8.40 -18.02
N LEU A 79 -10.03 -8.45 -16.80
CA LEU A 79 -11.20 -9.21 -16.41
C LEU A 79 -12.17 -8.27 -15.68
N ALA A 80 -13.37 -8.76 -15.45
CA ALA A 80 -14.36 -8.07 -14.63
C ALA A 80 -14.93 -9.02 -13.58
N VAL A 81 -14.84 -8.61 -12.32
CA VAL A 81 -15.43 -9.30 -11.18
C VAL A 81 -16.84 -8.78 -10.95
N ARG A 82 -17.79 -9.67 -10.63
CA ARG A 82 -19.14 -9.29 -10.23
C ARG A 82 -19.26 -9.30 -8.71
N GLY A 83 -19.31 -8.12 -8.12
CA GLY A 83 -19.68 -7.89 -6.72
C GLY A 83 -21.05 -7.22 -6.62
N HIS A 84 -21.17 -6.24 -5.72
CA HIS A 84 -22.30 -5.30 -5.70
C HIS A 84 -22.38 -4.49 -7.01
N VAL A 85 -21.22 -4.25 -7.63
CA VAL A 85 -21.06 -3.68 -8.97
C VAL A 85 -20.09 -4.55 -9.78
N THR A 86 -19.99 -4.27 -11.09
CA THR A 86 -18.94 -4.86 -11.91
C THR A 86 -17.63 -4.08 -11.67
N ILE A 87 -16.58 -4.78 -11.24
CA ILE A 87 -15.29 -4.19 -10.85
C ILE A 87 -14.23 -4.69 -11.84
N PRO A 88 -13.59 -3.81 -12.63
CA PRO A 88 -12.48 -4.22 -13.49
C PRO A 88 -11.28 -4.66 -12.65
N VAL A 89 -10.60 -5.71 -13.12
CA VAL A 89 -9.34 -6.17 -12.54
C VAL A 89 -8.37 -6.53 -13.65
N ARG A 90 -7.06 -6.39 -13.40
CA ARG A 90 -6.02 -6.89 -14.30
C ARG A 90 -5.27 -8.03 -13.64
N LEU A 91 -5.26 -9.19 -14.31
CA LEU A 91 -4.53 -10.37 -13.89
C LEU A 91 -3.17 -10.41 -14.57
N TYR A 92 -2.11 -10.41 -13.77
CA TYR A 92 -0.73 -10.66 -14.17
C TYR A 92 -0.35 -12.09 -13.77
N HIS A 93 -0.14 -12.95 -14.75
CA HIS A 93 0.11 -14.38 -14.52
C HIS A 93 1.49 -14.78 -15.09
N PRO A 94 2.51 -15.01 -14.25
CA PRO A 94 3.88 -15.28 -14.72
C PRO A 94 4.05 -16.67 -15.34
N ASP A 95 3.19 -17.64 -15.00
CA ASP A 95 3.17 -18.97 -15.63
C ASP A 95 1.73 -19.49 -15.83
N PRO A 96 1.03 -19.14 -16.93
CA PRO A 96 -0.39 -19.46 -17.14
C PRO A 96 -0.69 -20.97 -17.31
N LYS A 97 0.32 -21.84 -17.29
CA LYS A 97 0.15 -23.30 -17.32
C LYS A 97 0.05 -23.92 -15.92
N SER A 98 0.32 -23.14 -14.88
CA SER A 98 0.39 -23.59 -13.49
C SER A 98 -0.69 -22.92 -12.64
N VAL A 99 -1.05 -23.57 -11.53
CA VAL A 99 -1.88 -22.97 -10.48
C VAL A 99 -0.96 -22.31 -9.46
N LEU A 100 -1.06 -20.99 -9.30
CA LEU A 100 -0.11 -20.18 -8.51
C LEU A 100 -0.76 -19.62 -7.23
N PRO A 101 0.00 -19.28 -6.18
CA PRO A 101 -0.50 -18.35 -5.18
C PRO A 101 -0.91 -17.02 -5.80
N ALA A 102 -1.78 -16.29 -5.11
CA ALA A 102 -2.30 -15.01 -5.55
C ALA A 102 -1.92 -13.88 -4.61
N VAL A 103 -1.67 -12.70 -5.19
CA VAL A 103 -1.64 -11.41 -4.50
C VAL A 103 -2.77 -10.56 -5.08
N VAL A 104 -3.74 -10.21 -4.24
CA VAL A 104 -4.77 -9.22 -4.61
C VAL A 104 -4.23 -7.84 -4.27
N TYR A 105 -4.12 -6.97 -5.27
CA TYR A 105 -3.43 -5.67 -5.16
C TYR A 105 -4.41 -4.51 -5.28
N ALA A 106 -4.43 -3.61 -4.28
CA ALA A 106 -5.14 -2.33 -4.35
C ALA A 106 -4.13 -1.19 -4.50
N HIS A 107 -4.31 -0.37 -5.53
CA HIS A 107 -3.38 0.73 -5.83
C HIS A 107 -3.50 1.91 -4.87
N GLY A 108 -2.43 2.71 -4.75
CA GLY A 108 -2.45 3.98 -4.04
C GLY A 108 -3.03 5.12 -4.86
N GLY A 109 -2.93 6.34 -4.32
CA GLY A 109 -3.47 7.56 -4.95
C GLY A 109 -4.53 8.29 -4.13
N GLY A 110 -4.57 8.08 -2.81
CA GLY A 110 -5.47 8.80 -1.92
C GLY A 110 -6.95 8.55 -2.21
N TRP A 111 -7.31 7.32 -2.64
CA TRP A 111 -8.66 6.90 -3.06
C TRP A 111 -9.29 7.65 -4.25
N VAL A 112 -8.63 8.72 -4.72
CA VAL A 112 -9.11 9.64 -5.75
C VAL A 112 -8.35 9.45 -7.06
N LEU A 113 -7.06 9.13 -6.97
CA LEU A 113 -6.14 8.93 -8.10
C LEU A 113 -5.75 7.46 -8.23
N GLY A 114 -4.89 7.19 -9.22
CA GLY A 114 -4.40 5.85 -9.52
C GLY A 114 -5.41 5.07 -10.33
N ASP A 115 -4.92 4.02 -10.98
CA ASP A 115 -5.66 3.07 -11.80
C ASP A 115 -4.71 1.91 -12.13
N LEU A 116 -5.19 0.96 -12.95
CA LEU A 116 -4.40 -0.17 -13.43
C LEU A 116 -3.13 0.26 -14.19
N GLU A 117 -3.15 1.38 -14.91
CA GLU A 117 -2.03 1.82 -15.73
C GLU A 117 -0.90 2.43 -14.89
N THR A 118 -1.26 3.27 -13.92
CA THR A 118 -0.30 3.91 -13.00
C THR A 118 0.49 2.90 -12.15
N HIS A 119 -0.08 1.74 -11.87
CA HIS A 119 0.54 0.69 -11.04
C HIS A 119 0.94 -0.56 -11.84
N ASP A 120 0.79 -0.55 -13.17
CA ASP A 120 1.09 -1.68 -14.04
C ASP A 120 2.52 -2.18 -13.86
N ARG A 121 3.49 -1.25 -13.83
CA ARG A 121 4.91 -1.54 -13.64
C ARG A 121 5.18 -2.26 -12.32
N LEU A 122 4.58 -1.81 -11.22
CA LEU A 122 4.78 -2.40 -9.90
C LEU A 122 4.14 -3.79 -9.82
N CYS A 123 2.92 -3.94 -10.34
CA CYS A 123 2.24 -5.24 -10.35
C CYS A 123 3.00 -6.29 -11.17
N ARG A 124 3.59 -5.89 -12.31
CA ARG A 124 4.45 -6.77 -13.11
C ARG A 124 5.74 -7.16 -12.40
N ALA A 125 6.41 -6.19 -11.77
CA ALA A 125 7.62 -6.45 -10.99
C ALA A 125 7.33 -7.42 -9.84
N LEU A 126 6.20 -7.25 -9.14
CA LEU A 126 5.76 -8.17 -8.09
C LEU A 126 5.46 -9.57 -8.65
N ALA A 127 4.71 -9.68 -9.75
CA ALA A 127 4.40 -10.98 -10.37
C ALA A 127 5.69 -11.72 -10.80
N GLY A 128 6.62 -11.02 -11.44
CA GLY A 128 7.91 -11.58 -11.87
C GLY A 128 8.81 -11.99 -10.71
N ALA A 129 8.95 -11.15 -9.68
CA ALA A 129 9.83 -11.40 -8.56
C ALA A 129 9.30 -12.48 -7.58
N THR A 130 7.98 -12.55 -7.41
CA THR A 130 7.35 -13.53 -6.51
C THR A 130 7.13 -14.88 -7.19
N GLY A 131 6.82 -14.89 -8.49
CA GLY A 131 6.25 -16.05 -9.18
C GLY A 131 4.79 -16.30 -8.83
N CYS A 132 4.11 -15.35 -8.18
CA CYS A 132 2.69 -15.41 -7.86
C CYS A 132 1.86 -14.73 -8.98
N ALA A 133 0.59 -15.12 -9.09
CA ALA A 133 -0.37 -14.31 -9.84
C ALA A 133 -0.67 -13.02 -9.07
N VAL A 134 -0.75 -11.88 -9.76
CA VAL A 134 -1.16 -10.60 -9.17
C VAL A 134 -2.49 -10.18 -9.80
N ILE A 135 -3.49 -9.89 -8.97
CA ILE A 135 -4.81 -9.39 -9.39
C ILE A 135 -4.92 -7.94 -8.92
N ALA A 136 -4.66 -6.99 -9.80
CA ALA A 136 -4.79 -5.56 -9.50
C ALA A 136 -6.24 -5.10 -9.68
N ILE A 137 -6.74 -4.31 -8.72
CA ILE A 137 -8.13 -3.87 -8.67
C ILE A 137 -8.25 -2.43 -9.20
N ASP A 138 -9.17 -2.21 -10.13
CA ASP A 138 -9.59 -0.86 -10.55
C ASP A 138 -10.83 -0.44 -9.74
N TYR A 139 -10.63 -0.15 -8.46
CA TYR A 139 -11.73 0.14 -7.55
C TYR A 139 -12.37 1.50 -7.88
N ARG A 140 -13.64 1.69 -7.51
CA ARG A 140 -14.32 2.98 -7.69
C ARG A 140 -13.64 4.08 -6.87
N ARG A 141 -13.35 5.21 -7.52
CA ARG A 141 -12.61 6.34 -6.93
C ARG A 141 -13.53 7.47 -6.48
N ALA A 142 -13.09 8.18 -5.47
CA ALA A 142 -13.71 9.43 -5.03
C ALA A 142 -13.35 10.61 -5.97
N PRO A 143 -14.15 11.68 -5.98
CA PRO A 143 -15.38 11.88 -5.18
C PRO A 143 -16.64 11.28 -5.80
N GLU A 144 -16.58 10.72 -7.01
CA GLU A 144 -17.74 10.12 -7.68
C GLU A 144 -18.33 8.95 -6.87
N HIS A 145 -17.46 8.23 -6.18
CA HIS A 145 -17.80 7.13 -5.30
C HIS A 145 -17.05 7.27 -3.97
N PRO A 146 -17.59 8.03 -3.00
CA PRO A 146 -16.95 8.20 -1.70
C PRO A 146 -16.98 6.89 -0.88
N PHE A 147 -16.34 6.90 0.28
CA PHE A 147 -16.38 5.83 1.27
C PHE A 147 -17.83 5.38 1.54
N PRO A 148 -18.12 4.06 1.60
CA PRO A 148 -17.17 2.93 1.60
C PRO A 148 -16.96 2.27 0.22
N ALA A 149 -17.23 2.95 -0.90
CA ALA A 149 -17.28 2.29 -2.22
C ALA A 149 -16.01 1.51 -2.58
N ALA A 150 -14.83 2.15 -2.52
CA ALA A 150 -13.56 1.49 -2.82
C ALA A 150 -13.29 0.28 -1.90
N TRP A 151 -13.61 0.39 -0.61
CA TRP A 151 -13.39 -0.70 0.35
C TRP A 151 -14.31 -1.90 0.07
N HIS A 152 -15.58 -1.64 -0.25
CA HIS A 152 -16.49 -2.70 -0.68
C HIS A 152 -16.02 -3.38 -1.98
N ASP A 153 -15.46 -2.62 -2.93
CA ASP A 153 -14.94 -3.20 -4.17
C ASP A 153 -13.77 -4.16 -3.89
N VAL A 154 -12.86 -3.80 -2.97
CA VAL A 154 -11.75 -4.68 -2.58
C VAL A 154 -12.25 -5.95 -1.87
N GLN A 155 -13.27 -5.85 -1.01
CA GLN A 155 -13.91 -7.00 -0.37
C GLN A 155 -14.58 -7.93 -1.38
N ASP A 156 -15.29 -7.36 -2.37
CA ASP A 156 -15.97 -8.12 -3.41
C ASP A 156 -14.99 -8.85 -4.33
N VAL A 157 -13.90 -8.19 -4.73
CA VAL A 157 -12.84 -8.84 -5.50
C VAL A 157 -12.19 -9.97 -4.69
N LEU A 158 -11.86 -9.74 -3.42
CA LEU A 158 -11.30 -10.81 -2.59
C LEU A 158 -12.25 -12.01 -2.50
N ARG A 159 -13.54 -11.77 -2.26
CA ARG A 159 -14.55 -12.84 -2.17
C ARG A 159 -14.63 -13.62 -3.49
N GLU A 160 -14.63 -12.94 -4.62
CA GLU A 160 -14.68 -13.57 -5.94
C GLU A 160 -13.41 -14.37 -6.25
N VAL A 161 -12.23 -13.81 -5.95
CA VAL A 161 -10.94 -14.50 -6.14
C VAL A 161 -10.87 -15.78 -5.30
N ALA A 162 -11.33 -15.73 -4.06
CA ALA A 162 -11.39 -16.89 -3.18
C ALA A 162 -12.42 -17.94 -3.63
N ALA A 163 -13.56 -17.51 -4.18
CA ALA A 163 -14.65 -18.40 -4.60
C ALA A 163 -14.45 -19.03 -5.98
N ASN A 164 -13.76 -18.33 -6.90
CA ASN A 164 -13.62 -18.74 -8.30
C ASN A 164 -12.13 -18.87 -8.75
N PRO A 165 -11.32 -19.69 -8.07
CA PRO A 165 -9.87 -19.78 -8.30
C PRO A 165 -9.47 -20.22 -9.71
N VAL A 166 -10.30 -21.04 -10.37
CA VAL A 166 -10.05 -21.55 -11.74
C VAL A 166 -10.02 -20.42 -12.76
N THR A 167 -10.88 -19.41 -12.60
CA THR A 167 -10.94 -18.23 -13.48
C THR A 167 -9.60 -17.48 -13.49
N PHE A 168 -8.94 -17.41 -12.34
CA PHE A 168 -7.69 -16.68 -12.18
C PHE A 168 -6.45 -17.56 -12.35
N GLY A 169 -6.60 -18.89 -12.34
CA GLY A 169 -5.47 -19.83 -12.35
C GLY A 169 -4.71 -19.86 -11.02
N ILE A 170 -5.42 -19.65 -9.90
CA ILE A 170 -4.78 -19.47 -8.59
C ILE A 170 -5.18 -20.54 -7.57
N ASP A 171 -4.37 -20.67 -6.53
CA ASP A 171 -4.64 -21.51 -5.37
C ASP A 171 -5.35 -20.69 -4.28
N PRO A 172 -6.63 -20.98 -3.98
CA PRO A 172 -7.40 -20.19 -3.02
C PRO A 172 -6.90 -20.32 -1.57
N ALA A 173 -6.09 -21.34 -1.26
CA ALA A 173 -5.51 -21.51 0.07
C ALA A 173 -4.24 -20.66 0.29
N ARG A 174 -3.76 -19.98 -0.76
CA ARG A 174 -2.52 -19.21 -0.80
C ARG A 174 -2.75 -17.82 -1.40
N ILE A 175 -3.64 -17.06 -0.76
CA ILE A 175 -3.95 -15.67 -1.11
C ILE A 175 -3.27 -14.73 -0.12
N ALA A 176 -2.56 -13.73 -0.64
CA ALA A 176 -2.13 -12.54 0.08
C ALA A 176 -2.85 -11.29 -0.41
N LEU A 177 -2.89 -10.26 0.42
CA LEU A 177 -3.29 -8.92 0.04
C LEU A 177 -2.07 -8.01 -0.03
N ALA A 178 -2.05 -7.05 -0.95
CA ALA A 178 -1.04 -6.02 -0.99
C ALA A 178 -1.63 -4.69 -1.46
N GLY A 179 -1.04 -3.58 -1.01
CA GLY A 179 -1.41 -2.27 -1.52
C GLY A 179 -0.52 -1.17 -0.98
N ASP A 180 -0.49 -0.05 -1.70
CA ASP A 180 0.32 1.11 -1.35
C ASP A 180 -0.54 2.30 -0.92
N SER A 181 -0.07 3.09 0.04
CA SER A 181 -0.73 4.31 0.49
C SER A 181 -2.20 4.06 0.88
N ALA A 182 -3.15 4.74 0.23
CA ALA A 182 -4.58 4.49 0.32
C ALA A 182 -4.98 3.02 0.01
N GLY A 183 -4.33 2.37 -0.97
CA GLY A 183 -4.51 0.95 -1.26
C GLY A 183 -4.05 0.07 -0.10
N GLY A 184 -2.97 0.47 0.59
CA GLY A 184 -2.50 -0.13 1.84
C GLY A 184 -3.56 -0.06 2.94
N GLN A 185 -4.20 1.10 3.11
CA GLN A 185 -5.33 1.27 4.03
C GLN A 185 -6.48 0.32 3.68
N LEU A 186 -6.87 0.26 2.40
CA LEU A 186 -7.98 -0.57 1.93
C LEU A 186 -7.73 -2.07 2.19
N VAL A 187 -6.51 -2.55 1.95
CA VAL A 187 -6.20 -3.97 2.19
C VAL A 187 -6.00 -4.29 3.67
N ALA A 188 -5.49 -3.36 4.49
CA ALA A 188 -5.44 -3.52 5.94
C ALA A 188 -6.86 -3.66 6.53
N ALA A 189 -7.78 -2.77 6.12
CA ALA A 189 -9.19 -2.84 6.50
C ALA A 189 -9.86 -4.12 5.99
N THR A 190 -9.56 -4.52 4.75
CA THR A 190 -10.09 -5.76 4.15
C THR A 190 -9.56 -7.01 4.85
N ALA A 191 -8.32 -7.02 5.34
CA ALA A 191 -7.79 -8.16 6.10
C ALA A 191 -8.54 -8.37 7.42
N LEU A 192 -8.89 -7.28 8.13
CA LEU A 192 -9.72 -7.33 9.33
C LEU A 192 -11.13 -7.85 9.00
N TRP A 193 -11.73 -7.33 7.94
CA TRP A 193 -13.02 -7.81 7.45
C TRP A 193 -12.98 -9.30 7.05
N ALA A 194 -11.92 -9.74 6.37
CA ALA A 194 -11.75 -11.12 5.91
C ALA A 194 -11.65 -12.10 7.08
N ARG A 195 -10.94 -11.72 8.15
CA ARG A 195 -10.92 -12.48 9.43
C ARG A 195 -12.35 -12.70 9.94
N ASP A 196 -13.14 -11.63 10.04
CA ASP A 196 -14.50 -11.68 10.57
C ASP A 196 -15.46 -12.46 9.64
N ALA A 197 -15.21 -12.41 8.33
CA ALA A 197 -15.96 -13.15 7.32
C ALA A 197 -15.52 -14.61 7.14
N GLY A 198 -14.45 -15.05 7.83
CA GLY A 198 -13.90 -16.40 7.69
C GLY A 198 -13.17 -16.68 6.36
N ILE A 199 -12.72 -15.64 5.65
CA ILE A 199 -11.92 -15.75 4.43
C ILE A 199 -10.44 -15.80 4.82
N ALA A 200 -9.77 -16.90 4.50
CA ALA A 200 -8.38 -17.12 4.87
C ALA A 200 -7.43 -16.25 4.01
N ILE A 201 -6.66 -15.38 4.68
CA ILE A 201 -5.55 -14.63 4.09
C ILE A 201 -4.25 -15.12 4.72
N ARG A 202 -3.25 -15.45 3.90
CA ARG A 202 -1.95 -15.93 4.38
C ARG A 202 -1.05 -14.81 4.88
N HIS A 203 -1.06 -13.69 4.16
CA HIS A 203 -0.19 -12.55 4.45
C HIS A 203 -0.74 -11.26 3.87
N VAL A 204 -0.36 -10.13 4.46
CA VAL A 204 -0.71 -8.79 3.97
C VAL A 204 0.57 -7.97 3.83
N VAL A 205 0.78 -7.33 2.68
CA VAL A 205 1.87 -6.38 2.48
C VAL A 205 1.31 -4.98 2.38
N LEU A 206 1.74 -4.10 3.29
CA LEU A 206 1.34 -2.70 3.33
C LEU A 206 2.53 -1.83 2.93
N LEU A 207 2.39 -1.11 1.82
CA LEU A 207 3.43 -0.22 1.33
C LEU A 207 3.06 1.22 1.71
N LEU A 208 3.69 1.77 2.75
CA LEU A 208 3.51 3.15 3.19
C LEU A 208 2.03 3.47 3.52
N PRO A 209 1.36 2.66 4.36
CA PRO A 209 -0.10 2.71 4.44
C PRO A 209 -0.60 3.92 5.26
N ASP A 210 -1.70 4.53 4.81
CA ASP A 210 -2.42 5.58 5.54
C ASP A 210 -3.47 4.95 6.47
N VAL A 211 -3.11 4.64 7.71
CA VAL A 211 -3.92 3.76 8.60
C VAL A 211 -4.73 4.51 9.67
N ASP A 212 -4.70 5.83 9.69
CA ASP A 212 -5.33 6.65 10.73
C ASP A 212 -5.86 7.99 10.19
N ASN A 213 -7.18 8.20 10.26
CA ASN A 213 -7.88 9.45 9.95
C ASN A 213 -7.69 10.57 11.00
N HIS A 214 -6.61 10.54 11.77
CA HIS A 214 -6.21 11.61 12.68
C HIS A 214 -4.74 11.98 12.45
N PRO A 215 -4.40 12.43 11.23
CA PRO A 215 -3.01 12.62 10.82
C PRO A 215 -2.29 13.62 11.73
N GLU A 216 -3.00 14.61 12.28
CA GLU A 216 -2.43 15.65 13.15
C GLU A 216 -1.86 15.13 14.48
N ARG A 217 -2.20 13.89 14.88
CA ARG A 217 -1.66 13.26 16.10
C ARG A 217 -0.20 12.85 15.95
N TRP A 218 0.27 12.70 14.71
CA TRP A 218 1.57 12.13 14.40
C TRP A 218 2.63 13.22 14.20
N PRO A 219 3.79 13.14 14.88
CA PRO A 219 4.91 14.05 14.65
C PRO A 219 5.32 14.11 13.17
N SER A 220 5.44 12.96 12.49
CA SER A 220 5.77 12.88 11.06
C SER A 220 4.89 13.75 10.16
N HIS A 221 3.60 13.89 10.47
CA HIS A 221 2.69 14.73 9.69
C HIS A 221 3.01 16.24 9.79
N ARG A 222 3.74 16.66 10.82
CA ARG A 222 4.13 18.06 11.04
C ARG A 222 5.56 18.38 10.60
N GLU A 223 6.37 17.34 10.34
CA GLU A 223 7.79 17.48 10.03
C GLU A 223 8.08 17.69 8.55
N PHE A 224 7.20 17.21 7.66
CA PHE A 224 7.41 17.24 6.22
C PHE A 224 6.50 18.26 5.52
N ASP A 225 7.01 18.82 4.44
CA ASP A 225 6.28 19.75 3.57
C ASP A 225 6.30 19.29 2.10
N GLU A 226 5.87 20.17 1.20
CA GLU A 226 5.76 19.96 -0.25
C GLU A 226 7.01 19.36 -0.92
N ARG A 227 8.19 19.46 -0.29
CA ARG A 227 9.45 18.91 -0.82
C ARG A 227 9.53 17.38 -0.76
N TYR A 228 8.60 16.70 -0.10
CA TYR A 228 8.67 15.25 0.21
C TYR A 228 7.58 14.40 -0.47
N GLY A 229 6.95 14.92 -1.54
CA GLY A 229 6.07 14.15 -2.44
C GLY A 229 4.61 13.99 -1.98
N LEU A 230 4.39 13.52 -0.74
CA LEU A 230 3.09 13.63 -0.06
C LEU A 230 3.15 14.81 0.92
N TYR A 231 2.13 15.67 0.83
CA TYR A 231 2.01 16.86 1.64
C TYR A 231 0.80 16.75 2.60
N PRO A 232 0.93 17.18 3.87
CA PRO A 232 -0.19 17.25 4.83
C PRO A 232 -1.52 17.79 4.28
N ASP A 233 -1.55 18.94 3.60
CA ASP A 233 -2.86 19.47 3.13
C ASP A 233 -3.43 18.64 1.97
N ASP A 234 -2.58 17.95 1.21
CA ASP A 234 -3.05 17.02 0.18
C ASP A 234 -3.68 15.80 0.82
N GLN A 235 -3.13 15.30 1.93
CA GLN A 235 -3.75 14.24 2.72
C GLN A 235 -5.14 14.65 3.22
N VAL A 236 -5.26 15.85 3.78
CA VAL A 236 -6.57 16.40 4.20
C VAL A 236 -7.52 16.54 3.00
N TRP A 237 -7.04 16.98 1.85
CA TRP A 237 -7.85 17.05 0.63
C TRP A 237 -8.36 15.68 0.20
N TYR A 238 -7.50 14.64 0.22
CA TYR A 238 -7.90 13.26 -0.08
C TYR A 238 -8.98 12.76 0.89
N TYR A 239 -8.84 13.02 2.19
CA TYR A 239 -9.86 12.66 3.17
C TYR A 239 -11.20 13.35 2.91
N GLU A 240 -11.19 14.64 2.56
CA GLU A 240 -12.43 15.35 2.21
C GLU A 240 -13.11 14.78 0.97
N GLN A 241 -12.33 14.38 -0.05
CA GLN A 241 -12.89 13.76 -1.26
C GLN A 241 -13.47 12.37 -0.97
N TYR A 242 -12.75 11.55 -0.18
CA TYR A 242 -13.09 10.15 0.03
C TYR A 242 -14.10 9.95 1.16
N PHE A 243 -13.85 10.51 2.34
CA PHE A 243 -14.65 10.34 3.54
C PHE A 243 -15.71 11.44 3.72
N GLY A 244 -15.60 12.54 2.97
CA GLY A 244 -16.50 13.70 3.09
C GLY A 244 -16.04 14.73 4.14
N PRO A 245 -16.82 15.80 4.36
CA PRO A 245 -16.41 16.93 5.20
C PRO A 245 -16.23 16.55 6.68
N ASP A 246 -16.96 15.54 7.17
CA ASP A 246 -16.94 15.10 8.56
C ASP A 246 -15.96 13.95 8.81
N TRP A 247 -14.99 13.74 7.93
CA TRP A 247 -14.06 12.59 7.94
C TRP A 247 -13.37 12.32 9.28
N ARG A 248 -13.13 13.36 10.09
CA ARG A 248 -12.54 13.25 11.45
C ARG A 248 -13.44 12.59 12.48
N SER A 249 -14.74 12.57 12.23
CA SER A 249 -15.73 11.97 13.13
C SER A 249 -16.07 10.52 12.77
N LEU A 250 -15.59 10.05 11.61
CA LEU A 250 -15.81 8.69 11.18
C LEU A 250 -15.00 7.71 12.02
N GLU A 251 -15.62 6.57 12.33
CA GLU A 251 -15.05 5.49 13.11
C GLU A 251 -15.15 4.16 12.36
N GLY A 252 -14.38 3.17 12.82
CA GLY A 252 -14.42 1.80 12.31
C GLY A 252 -13.17 1.40 11.51
N SER A 253 -12.99 0.09 11.36
CA SER A 253 -11.81 -0.50 10.71
C SER A 253 -11.68 -0.14 9.24
N GLY A 254 -12.79 0.18 8.56
CA GLY A 254 -12.80 0.68 7.19
C GLY A 254 -12.26 2.10 7.01
N VAL A 255 -12.16 2.86 8.11
CA VAL A 255 -11.67 4.24 8.13
C VAL A 255 -10.26 4.26 8.68
N SER A 256 -10.07 3.75 9.90
CA SER A 256 -8.79 3.74 10.61
C SER A 256 -8.49 2.35 11.14
N PRO A 257 -7.90 1.45 10.32
CA PRO A 257 -7.48 0.11 10.76
C PRO A 257 -6.63 0.14 12.02
N LEU A 258 -5.87 1.22 12.25
CA LEU A 258 -5.06 1.42 13.45
C LEU A 258 -5.85 1.23 14.76
N HIS A 259 -7.12 1.62 14.79
CA HIS A 259 -7.90 1.63 16.03
C HIS A 259 -8.71 0.35 16.26
N ALA A 260 -8.73 -0.58 15.30
CA ALA A 260 -9.50 -1.81 15.36
C ALA A 260 -8.93 -2.86 16.33
N ASP A 261 -9.74 -3.88 16.66
CA ASP A 261 -9.22 -5.12 17.24
C ASP A 261 -8.44 -5.88 16.17
N LEU A 262 -7.14 -6.07 16.40
CA LEU A 262 -6.22 -6.70 15.46
C LEU A 262 -6.01 -8.19 15.76
N SER A 263 -6.57 -8.71 16.85
CA SER A 263 -6.36 -10.11 17.25
C SER A 263 -6.80 -11.08 16.15
N GLY A 264 -5.96 -12.07 15.85
CA GLY A 264 -6.26 -13.11 14.85
C GLY A 264 -6.29 -12.66 13.39
N VAL A 265 -5.91 -11.41 13.06
CA VAL A 265 -5.71 -11.01 11.66
C VAL A 265 -4.47 -11.70 11.07
N ALA A 266 -4.39 -11.76 9.74
CA ALA A 266 -3.26 -12.33 9.02
C ALA A 266 -1.95 -11.58 9.33
N SER A 267 -0.82 -12.31 9.28
CA SER A 267 0.52 -11.72 9.42
C SER A 267 0.76 -10.61 8.39
N MET A 268 1.56 -9.60 8.75
CA MET A 268 1.76 -8.43 7.90
C MET A 268 3.24 -8.07 7.69
N THR A 269 3.58 -7.59 6.50
CA THR A 269 4.84 -6.86 6.24
C THR A 269 4.48 -5.41 5.96
N ILE A 270 5.09 -4.48 6.68
CA ILE A 270 4.85 -3.04 6.55
C ILE A 270 6.13 -2.37 6.07
N VAL A 271 6.08 -1.79 4.88
CA VAL A 271 7.14 -0.94 4.34
C VAL A 271 6.84 0.50 4.71
N LEU A 272 7.80 1.18 5.34
CA LEU A 272 7.72 2.59 5.70
C LEU A 272 8.82 3.39 4.98
N ALA A 273 8.61 4.69 4.83
CA ALA A 273 9.62 5.64 4.38
C ALA A 273 9.89 6.66 5.47
N GLU A 274 11.15 6.91 5.79
CA GLU A 274 11.53 7.80 6.90
C GLU A 274 11.03 9.23 6.71
N CYS A 275 10.96 9.71 5.45
CA CYS A 275 10.52 11.07 5.11
C CYS A 275 9.07 11.10 4.59
N ASP A 276 8.13 10.64 5.41
CA ASP A 276 6.73 10.44 5.02
C ASP A 276 5.75 10.91 6.12
N PRO A 277 4.76 11.78 5.80
CA PRO A 277 3.72 12.17 6.75
C PRO A 277 3.01 11.01 7.46
N VAL A 278 2.82 9.85 6.78
CA VAL A 278 2.12 8.69 7.37
C VAL A 278 3.04 7.70 8.09
N HIS A 279 4.35 7.99 8.14
CA HIS A 279 5.35 7.10 8.74
C HIS A 279 4.98 6.68 10.17
N ASP A 280 4.71 7.64 11.06
CA ASP A 280 4.51 7.33 12.48
C ASP A 280 3.20 6.58 12.73
N ALA A 281 2.16 6.86 11.94
CA ALA A 281 0.91 6.11 11.99
C ALA A 281 1.12 4.65 11.57
N GLY A 282 1.88 4.40 10.50
CA GLY A 282 2.26 3.05 10.07
C GLY A 282 3.12 2.33 11.11
N ALA A 283 4.09 3.01 11.73
CA ALA A 283 4.91 2.47 12.80
C ALA A 283 4.08 2.14 14.06
N ALA A 284 3.10 2.97 14.40
CA ALA A 284 2.16 2.72 15.49
C ALA A 284 1.27 1.51 15.20
N PHE A 285 0.84 1.33 13.94
CA PHE A 285 0.06 0.16 13.54
C PHE A 285 0.86 -1.13 13.69
N ALA A 286 2.14 -1.12 13.29
CA ALA A 286 3.04 -2.25 13.53
C ALA A 286 3.15 -2.61 15.02
N ARG A 287 3.28 -1.61 15.91
CA ARG A 287 3.32 -1.85 17.36
C ARG A 287 2.03 -2.49 17.87
N ARG A 288 0.87 -2.00 17.42
CA ARG A 288 -0.42 -2.58 17.79
C ARG A 288 -0.61 -4.02 17.29
N LEU A 289 -0.09 -4.35 16.10
CA LEU A 289 -0.09 -5.73 15.60
C LEU A 289 0.73 -6.64 16.51
N ASP A 290 1.94 -6.22 16.90
CA ASP A 290 2.81 -6.96 17.82
C ASP A 290 2.17 -7.12 19.21
N GLU A 291 1.58 -6.06 19.77
CA GLU A 291 0.83 -6.09 21.03
C GLU A 291 -0.37 -7.06 20.99
N ALA A 292 -1.01 -7.20 19.82
CA ALA A 292 -2.08 -8.16 19.57
C ALA A 292 -1.57 -9.58 19.23
N ALA A 293 -0.25 -9.83 19.35
CA ALA A 293 0.43 -11.07 19.00
C ALA A 293 0.28 -11.49 17.52
N VAL A 294 0.09 -10.53 16.63
CA VAL A 294 0.06 -10.75 15.17
C VAL A 294 1.50 -10.65 14.65
N PRO A 295 2.02 -11.66 13.92
CA PRO A 295 3.35 -11.59 13.34
C PRO A 295 3.45 -10.42 12.35
N VAL A 296 4.40 -9.51 12.62
CA VAL A 296 4.63 -8.32 11.80
C VAL A 296 6.11 -8.12 11.50
N GLU A 297 6.43 -7.84 10.24
CA GLU A 297 7.75 -7.40 9.78
C GLU A 297 7.67 -5.92 9.38
N VAL A 298 8.61 -5.09 9.84
CA VAL A 298 8.69 -3.68 9.47
C VAL A 298 9.98 -3.41 8.70
N LEU A 299 9.84 -2.88 7.49
CA LEU A 299 10.94 -2.49 6.61
C LEU A 299 10.93 -0.97 6.48
N ASP A 300 11.76 -0.30 7.29
CA ASP A 300 11.81 1.16 7.35
C ASP A 300 12.95 1.71 6.47
N TYR A 301 12.58 2.42 5.40
CA TYR A 301 13.49 2.94 4.38
C TYR A 301 13.94 4.37 4.68
N ALA A 302 15.15 4.46 5.22
CA ALA A 302 15.80 5.73 5.53
C ALA A 302 15.96 6.65 4.30
N GLY A 303 15.69 7.94 4.48
CA GLY A 303 15.80 8.99 3.47
C GLY A 303 14.85 8.88 2.28
N MET A 304 13.91 7.93 2.30
CA MET A 304 12.90 7.79 1.25
C MET A 304 11.67 8.64 1.56
N PHE A 305 10.94 8.99 0.50
CA PHE A 305 9.71 9.79 0.54
C PHE A 305 8.49 8.92 0.21
N HIS A 306 7.28 9.40 0.50
CA HIS A 306 6.06 8.57 0.47
C HIS A 306 5.94 7.66 -0.77
N PRO A 307 5.72 8.12 -2.01
CA PRO A 307 5.53 7.20 -3.12
C PRO A 307 6.84 6.60 -3.70
N PHE A 308 7.95 6.48 -2.94
CA PHE A 308 9.24 6.03 -3.49
C PHE A 308 9.12 4.67 -4.22
N ILE A 309 8.26 3.77 -3.73
CA ILE A 309 8.05 2.43 -4.29
C ILE A 309 7.63 2.44 -5.78
N LEU A 310 7.04 3.55 -6.23
CA LEU A 310 6.63 3.74 -7.62
C LEU A 310 7.82 4.12 -8.54
N PHE A 311 8.96 4.56 -8.01
CA PHE A 311 10.09 5.06 -8.79
C PHE A 311 11.23 4.04 -8.92
N ARG A 312 11.20 3.18 -9.94
CA ARG A 312 12.18 2.08 -10.09
C ARG A 312 13.62 2.53 -10.28
N GLY A 313 13.81 3.79 -10.67
CA GLY A 313 15.14 4.40 -10.79
C GLY A 313 15.89 4.44 -9.45
N LEU A 314 15.18 4.46 -8.32
CA LEU A 314 15.79 4.46 -6.99
C LEU A 314 16.29 3.07 -6.59
N ASP A 315 17.49 3.01 -6.02
CA ASP A 315 18.08 1.78 -5.50
C ASP A 315 17.25 1.22 -4.34
N ALA A 316 16.69 2.11 -3.51
CA ALA A 316 15.79 1.76 -2.42
C ALA A 316 14.54 1.04 -2.92
N THR A 317 13.92 1.52 -4.02
CA THR A 317 12.74 0.89 -4.62
C THR A 317 13.03 -0.53 -5.09
N ARG A 318 14.14 -0.75 -5.81
CA ARG A 318 14.53 -2.09 -6.25
C ARG A 318 14.83 -3.02 -5.07
N ARG A 319 15.29 -2.47 -3.94
CA ARG A 319 15.52 -3.22 -2.70
C ARG A 319 14.21 -3.59 -2.03
N ALA A 320 13.28 -2.63 -1.91
CA ALA A 320 11.93 -2.84 -1.40
C ALA A 320 11.15 -3.88 -2.21
N GLU A 321 11.22 -3.83 -3.55
CA GLU A 321 10.62 -4.87 -4.41
C GLU A 321 11.15 -6.27 -4.09
N ARG A 322 12.46 -6.42 -3.84
CA ARG A 322 13.07 -7.72 -3.49
C ARG A 322 12.66 -8.17 -2.09
N ASP A 323 12.66 -7.27 -1.12
CA ASP A 323 12.32 -7.60 0.27
C ASP A 323 10.84 -7.99 0.39
N VAL A 324 9.95 -7.25 -0.27
CA VAL A 324 8.52 -7.57 -0.38
C VAL A 324 8.31 -8.90 -1.11
N ALA A 325 9.02 -9.13 -2.21
CA ALA A 325 8.91 -10.40 -2.91
C ALA A 325 9.40 -11.57 -2.05
N ALA A 326 10.48 -11.39 -1.28
CA ALA A 326 10.96 -12.38 -0.34
C ALA A 326 9.94 -12.66 0.76
N ALA A 327 9.31 -11.64 1.33
CA ALA A 327 8.26 -11.80 2.33
C ALA A 327 7.06 -12.58 1.78
N LEU A 328 6.54 -12.18 0.61
CA LEU A 328 5.44 -12.88 -0.05
C LEU A 328 5.77 -14.35 -0.33
N ARG A 329 6.98 -14.63 -0.82
CA ARG A 329 7.41 -16.02 -1.08
C ARG A 329 7.47 -16.85 0.20
N ARG A 330 8.04 -16.32 1.28
CA ARG A 330 8.11 -17.01 2.59
C ARG A 330 6.74 -17.38 3.14
N HIS A 331 5.70 -16.57 2.87
CA HIS A 331 4.37 -16.80 3.40
C HIS A 331 3.41 -17.53 2.45
N LEU A 332 3.72 -17.57 1.14
CA LEU A 332 2.86 -18.17 0.12
C LEU A 332 3.45 -19.42 -0.55
N LEU A 333 4.75 -19.65 -0.50
CA LEU A 333 5.40 -20.77 -1.19
C LEU A 333 6.02 -21.79 -0.26
N ASP A 334 6.49 -21.33 0.90
CA ASP A 334 7.08 -22.17 1.95
C ASP A 334 6.00 -22.65 2.94
#